data_AF-A0A950DN42-F1
#
_entry.id   AF-A0A950DN42-F1
#
_cell.length_a   1.000
_cell.length_b   1.000
_cell.length_c   1.000
_cell.angle_alpha   90.00
_cell.angle_beta   90.00
_cell.angle_gamma   90.00
#
_symmetry.space_group_name_H-M   'P 1'
#
loop_
_entity.id
_entity.type
_entity.pdbx_description
1 polymer ?
#
loop_
_entity_poly.entity_id
_entity_poly.type
_entity_poly.pdbx_seq_one_letter_code
_entity_poly.pdbx_strand_id
1 'polypeptide(L)' 'RLRMQKASDLLLETPMTIKEIADQLGYERQHEFARAFRKHTGRTPSGWRTEPFPEDLSFSSNGAT' A
#
# COMPACT_ATOMS: atom_id res chain seq x y z
N ARG A 1 6.60 -6.06 -13.28
CA ARG A 1 5.90 -5.51 -12.09
C ARG A 1 6.60 -5.85 -10.75
N LEU A 2 7.86 -6.28 -10.76
CA LEU A 2 8.61 -6.76 -9.57
C LEU A 2 8.72 -5.76 -8.40
N ARG A 3 8.83 -4.45 -8.68
CA ARG A 3 8.95 -3.43 -7.61
C ARG A 3 7.75 -3.40 -6.67
N MET A 4 6.54 -3.59 -7.19
CA MET A 4 5.32 -3.50 -6.38
C MET A 4 5.01 -4.78 -5.63
N GLN A 5 5.39 -5.95 -6.16
CA GLN A 5 5.37 -7.18 -5.37
C GLN A 5 6.31 -7.07 -4.18
N LYS A 6 7.57 -6.68 -4.43
CA LYS A 6 8.55 -6.43 -3.35
C LYS A 6 8.05 -5.40 -2.33
N ALA A 7 7.36 -4.35 -2.78
CA ALA A 7 6.75 -3.37 -1.89
C ALA A 7 5.70 -4.01 -0.96
N SER A 8 4.84 -4.87 -1.49
CA SER A 8 3.83 -5.60 -0.71
C SER A 8 4.49 -6.52 0.32
N ASP A 9 5.52 -7.25 -0.07
CA ASP A 9 6.26 -8.15 0.82
C ASP A 9 6.90 -7.34 1.96
N LEU A 10 7.60 -6.24 1.63
CA LEU A 10 8.22 -5.36 2.64
C LEU A 10 7.18 -4.74 3.60
N LEU A 11 5.99 -4.39 3.11
CA LEU A 11 4.94 -3.82 3.96
C LEU A 11 4.39 -4.83 4.98
N LEU A 12 4.36 -6.12 4.63
CA LEU A 12 3.79 -7.19 5.45
C LEU A 12 4.85 -7.89 6.33
N GLU A 13 6.05 -8.10 5.80
CA GLU A 13 7.08 -8.93 6.43
C GLU A 13 8.04 -8.12 7.30
N THR A 14 8.03 -6.78 7.17
CA THR A 14 8.97 -5.91 7.90
C THR A 14 8.23 -4.83 8.68
N PRO A 15 8.85 -4.25 9.73
CA PRO A 15 8.33 -3.08 10.43
C PRO A 15 8.69 -1.74 9.74
N MET A 16 9.31 -1.77 8.55
CA MET A 16 9.79 -0.56 7.87
C MET A 16 8.66 0.44 7.64
N THR A 17 8.93 1.73 7.84
CA THR A 17 7.99 2.80 7.51
C THR A 17 7.74 2.85 6.00
N ILE A 18 6.59 3.40 5.61
CA ILE A 18 6.25 3.59 4.19
C ILE A 18 7.31 4.47 3.49
N LYS A 19 7.95 5.38 4.22
CA LYS A 19 9.05 6.20 3.70
C LYS A 19 10.29 5.35 3.39
N GLU A 20 10.75 4.51 4.32
CA GLU A 20 11.90 3.63 4.08
C GLU A 20 11.68 2.68 2.90
N ILE A 21 10.47 2.15 2.77
CA ILE A 21 10.09 1.31 1.63
C ILE A 21 10.09 2.12 0.33
N ALA A 22 9.63 3.37 0.35
CA ALA A 22 9.68 4.26 -0.80
C ALA A 22 11.14 4.53 -1.22
N ASP A 23 12.01 4.86 -0.26
CA ASP A 23 13.43 5.12 -0.49
C ASP A 23 14.12 3.87 -1.08
N GLN A 24 13.84 2.68 -0.54
CA GLN A 24 14.39 1.41 -1.02
C GLN A 24 13.94 1.04 -2.45
N LEU A 25 12.78 1.53 -2.87
CA LEU A 25 12.23 1.32 -4.21
C LEU A 25 12.61 2.43 -5.19
N GLY A 26 13.40 3.42 -4.75
CA GLY A 26 13.90 4.52 -5.56
C GLY A 26 12.90 5.67 -5.76
N TYR A 27 11.95 5.85 -4.84
CA TYR A 27 11.08 7.02 -4.83
C TYR A 27 11.68 8.09 -3.93
N GLU A 28 11.77 9.33 -4.43
CA GLU A 28 12.22 10.47 -3.62
C GLU A 28 11.19 10.84 -2.53
N ARG A 29 9.92 10.54 -2.77
CA ARG A 29 8.82 10.97 -1.89
C ARG A 29 7.84 9.83 -1.62
N GLN A 30 7.51 9.68 -0.34
CA GLN A 30 6.53 8.68 0.14
C GLN A 30 5.17 8.77 -0.58
N HIS A 31 4.70 9.97 -0.91
CA HIS A 31 3.39 10.14 -1.57
C HIS A 31 3.39 9.68 -3.03
N GLU A 32 4.54 9.75 -3.73
CA GLU A 32 4.68 9.25 -5.09
C GLU A 32 4.62 7.72 -5.09
N PHE A 33 5.35 7.10 -4.16
CA PHE A 33 5.26 5.67 -3.89
C PHE A 33 3.81 5.26 -3.57
N ALA A 34 3.14 5.96 -2.64
CA ALA A 34 1.78 5.62 -2.25
C ALA A 34 0.78 5.70 -3.42
N ARG A 35 0.91 6.70 -4.29
CA ARG A 35 0.10 6.81 -5.51
C ARG A 35 0.39 5.66 -6.49
N ALA A 36 1.66 5.34 -6.71
CA ALA A 36 2.07 4.27 -7.61
C ALA A 36 1.62 2.89 -7.09
N PHE A 37 1.75 2.65 -5.79
CA PHE A 37 1.30 1.45 -5.11
C PHE A 37 -0.21 1.29 -5.22
N ARG A 38 -0.99 2.33 -4.88
CA ARG A 38 -2.46 2.30 -5.02
C ARG A 38 -2.92 2.10 -6.45
N LYS A 39 -2.25 2.70 -7.44
CA LYS A 39 -2.55 2.46 -8.87
C LYS A 39 -2.31 1.01 -9.26
N HIS A 40 -1.43 0.31 -8.56
CA HIS A 40 -1.06 -1.07 -8.87
C HIS A 40 -1.90 -2.11 -8.11
N THR A 41 -2.16 -1.89 -6.83
CA THR A 41 -2.80 -2.84 -5.89
C THR A 41 -4.24 -2.46 -5.56
N GLY A 42 -4.68 -1.25 -5.91
CA GLY A 42 -5.98 -0.69 -5.54
C GLY A 42 -6.05 -0.11 -4.12
N ARG A 43 -5.03 -0.36 -3.27
CA ARG A 43 -5.03 0.04 -1.85
C ARG A 43 -3.85 0.93 -1.50
N THR A 44 -3.97 1.71 -0.43
CA THR A 44 -2.82 2.50 0.08
C THR A 44 -1.82 1.59 0.78
N PRO A 45 -0.51 1.94 0.82
CA PRO A 45 0.48 1.14 1.55
C PRO A 45 0.14 0.99 3.04
N SER A 46 -0.42 2.05 3.66
CA SER A 46 -0.87 1.98 5.06
C SER A 46 -2.04 1.03 5.23
N GLY A 47 -3.04 1.10 4.34
CA GLY A 47 -4.17 0.16 4.37
C GLY A 47 -3.73 -1.27 4.11
N TRP A 48 -2.71 -1.48 3.28
CA TRP A 48 -2.11 -2.80 3.04
C TRP A 48 -1.47 -3.41 4.29
N ARG A 49 -0.91 -2.58 5.18
CA ARG A 49 -0.33 -3.03 6.45
C ARG A 49 -1.38 -3.27 7.53
N THR A 50 -2.41 -2.44 7.59
CA THR A 50 -3.37 -2.44 8.69
C THR A 50 -4.55 -3.39 8.48
N GLU A 51 -4.99 -3.60 7.24
CA GLU A 51 -6.16 -4.45 7.00
C GLU A 51 -5.76 -5.90 6.72
N PRO A 52 -6.01 -6.84 7.65
CA PRO A 52 -6.24 -8.22 7.25
C PRO A 52 -7.39 -8.19 6.24
N PHE A 53 -7.21 -8.89 5.13
CA PHE A 53 -8.19 -9.00 4.04
C PHE A 53 -9.63 -8.94 4.59
N PRO A 54 -10.46 -7.95 4.22
CA PRO A 54 -11.86 -7.98 4.63
C PRO A 54 -12.44 -9.24 3.98
N GLU A 55 -12.81 -10.20 4.83
CA GLU A 55 -13.29 -11.53 4.42
C GLU A 55 -14.70 -11.49 3.80
N ASP A 56 -15.22 -10.30 3.52
CA ASP A 56 -16.51 -10.14 2.86
C ASP A 56 -16.50 -8.91 1.94
N LEU A 57 -16.65 -9.18 0.65
CA LEU A 57 -17.02 -8.19 -0.37
C LEU A 57 -18.52 -7.83 -0.23
N SER A 58 -18.96 -7.39 0.95
CA SER A 58 -20.24 -6.72 1.07
C SER A 58 -20.06 -5.26 0.64
N PHE A 59 -20.45 -5.01 -0.60
CA PHE A 59 -20.71 -3.68 -1.15
C PHE A 59 -21.39 -2.80 -0.09
N SER A 60 -20.70 -1.79 0.42
CA SER A 60 -21.33 -0.62 0.99
C SER A 60 -20.57 0.61 0.55
N SER A 61 -21.08 1.19 -0.52
CA SER A 61 -21.08 2.64 -0.70
C SER A 61 -21.60 3.29 0.58
N ASN A 62 -20.83 4.23 1.13
CA ASN A 62 -21.28 5.38 1.93
C ASN A 62 -20.09 6.36 1.84
N GLY A 63 -20.18 7.57 1.28
CA GLY A 63 -21.20 8.58 1.52
C GLY A 63 -20.74 9.48 2.67
N ALA A 64 -20.55 10.78 2.40
CA ALA A 64 -20.17 11.90 3.30
C ALA A 64 -18.66 12.01 3.66
N THR A 65 -18.00 13.17 3.57
CA THR A 65 -18.43 14.59 3.67
C THR A 65 -17.92 15.44 2.51
#